data_AF-A0A973M9H8-F1
#
_entry.id   AF-A0A973M9H8-F1
#
_cell.length_a   1.000
_cell.length_b   1.000
_cell.length_c   1.000
_cell.angle_alpha   90.00
_cell.angle_beta   90.00
_cell.angle_gamma   90.00
#
_symmetry.space_group_name_H-M   'P 1'
#
loop_
_entity.id
_entity.type
_entity.pdbx_description
1 polymer ?
#
loop_
_entity_poly.entity_id
_entity_poly.type
_entity_poly.pdbx_seq_one_letter_code
_entity_poly.pdbx_strand_id
1 'polypeptide(L)'
;DRRAVDGLHVPIEAMQKISGMIAGMDYDERSSLPCIGNERADLVVAGCAILEAIIEIWPAKNLGVADRGIREGILRSLMARDGWTL
;
A
#
# COMPACT_ATOMS: atom_id res chain seq x y z
N ASP A 1 11.41 -8.18 1.59
CA ASP A 1 10.72 -9.46 1.84
C ASP A 1 9.25 -9.16 2.11
N ARG A 2 8.33 -9.80 1.38
CA ARG A 2 6.87 -9.60 1.51
C ARG A 2 6.36 -9.92 2.93
N ARG A 3 7.00 -10.88 3.61
CA ARG A 3 6.67 -11.24 4.99
C ARG A 3 7.06 -10.17 6.01
N ALA A 4 7.99 -9.28 5.65
CA ALA A 4 8.43 -8.21 6.54
C ALA A 4 7.47 -7.01 6.58
N VAL A 5 6.52 -6.94 5.64
CA VAL A 5 5.58 -5.81 5.52
C VAL A 5 4.13 -6.17 5.88
N ASP A 6 3.73 -7.43 5.69
CA ASP A 6 2.39 -7.89 6.02
C ASP A 6 2.11 -7.82 7.52
N GLY A 7 1.01 -7.18 7.92
CA GLY A 7 0.61 -7.03 9.32
C GLY A 7 1.26 -5.85 10.05
N LEU A 8 2.07 -5.02 9.39
CA LEU A 8 2.59 -3.80 10.00
C LEU A 8 1.46 -2.80 10.27
N HIS A 9 1.49 -2.18 11.44
CA HIS A 9 0.64 -1.05 11.79
C HIS A 9 1.53 0.19 11.92
N VAL A 10 1.33 1.16 11.04
CA VAL A 10 2.16 2.36 10.97
C VAL A 10 1.36 3.60 11.36
N PRO A 11 1.95 4.57 12.08
CA PRO A 11 1.29 5.84 12.34
C PRO A 11 0.93 6.55 11.02
N ILE A 12 -0.28 7.12 10.94
CA ILE A 12 -0.72 7.84 9.74
C ILE A 12 0.24 8.99 9.40
N GLU A 13 0.70 9.73 10.39
CA GLU A 13 1.63 10.86 10.20
C GLU A 13 2.94 10.43 9.50
N ALA A 14 3.46 9.26 9.84
CA ALA A 14 4.65 8.71 9.19
C ALA A 14 4.36 8.39 7.71
N MET A 15 3.17 7.86 7.43
CA MET A 15 2.76 7.53 6.07
C MET A 15 2.49 8.79 5.23
N GLN A 16 1.85 9.82 5.78
CA GLN A 16 1.67 11.11 5.12
C GLN A 16 3.02 11.77 4.80
N LYS A 17 3.99 11.70 5.72
CA LYS A 17 5.34 12.21 5.48
C LYS A 17 6.04 11.49 4.32
N ILE A 18 5.95 10.16 4.27
CA ILE A 18 6.53 9.36 3.18
C ILE A 18 5.80 9.66 1.86
N SER A 19 4.47 9.74 1.89
CA SER A 19 3.64 10.07 0.73
C SER A 19 4.00 11.44 0.14
N GLY A 20 4.10 12.47 0.98
CA GLY A 20 4.50 13.81 0.58
C GLY A 20 5.93 13.88 0.03
N MET A 21 6.87 13.15 0.65
CA MET A 21 8.25 13.05 0.15
C MET A 21 8.30 12.45 -1.26
N ILE A 22 7.60 11.34 -1.49
CA ILE A 22 7.58 10.66 -2.80
C ILE A 22 6.87 11.51 -3.86
N ALA A 23 5.78 12.19 -3.49
CA ALA A 23 5.05 13.07 -4.39
C ALA A 23 5.87 14.29 -4.83
N GLY A 24 6.78 14.79 -3.97
CA GLY A 24 7.65 15.91 -4.25
C GLY A 24 8.92 15.58 -5.04
N MET A 25 9.29 14.30 -5.15
CA MET A 25 10.44 13.86 -5.95
C MET A 25 10.19 14.08 -7.46
N ASP A 26 11.25 14.14 -8.26
CA ASP A 26 11.14 14.00 -9.71
C ASP A 26 11.06 12.52 -10.15
N TYR A 27 10.95 12.28 -11.46
CA TYR A 27 10.86 10.92 -12.00
C TYR A 27 12.14 10.09 -11.73
N ASP A 28 13.31 10.70 -11.90
CA ASP A 28 14.60 10.01 -11.78
C ASP A 28 14.87 9.65 -10.31
N GLU A 29 14.53 10.55 -9.38
CA GLU A 29 14.57 10.30 -7.95
C GLU A 29 13.64 9.13 -7.56
N ARG A 30 12.38 9.16 -8.00
CA ARG A 30 11.42 8.07 -7.71
C ARG A 30 11.85 6.74 -8.32
N SER A 31 12.29 6.75 -9.57
CA SER A 31 12.68 5.54 -10.30
C SER A 31 13.94 4.90 -9.71
N SER A 32 14.84 5.70 -9.13
CA SER A 32 16.03 5.22 -8.41
C SER A 32 15.73 4.49 -7.10
N LEU A 33 14.54 4.69 -6.51
CA LEU A 33 14.15 4.00 -5.28
C LEU A 33 13.90 2.50 -5.56
N PRO A 34 14.65 1.57 -4.92
CA PRO A 34 14.56 0.14 -5.22
C PRO A 34 13.16 -0.46 -5.04
N CYS A 35 12.35 0.11 -4.15
CA CYS A 35 10.98 -0.36 -3.89
C CYS A 35 9.94 0.16 -4.91
N ILE A 36 10.26 1.19 -5.70
CA ILE A 36 9.39 1.80 -6.72
C ILE A 36 9.84 1.36 -8.12
N GLY A 37 11.06 1.73 -8.54
CA GLY A 37 11.57 1.42 -9.88
C GLY A 37 10.82 2.12 -11.02
N ASN A 38 11.34 1.96 -12.23
CA ASN A 38 10.88 2.69 -13.43
C ASN A 38 9.39 2.49 -13.73
N GLU A 39 8.88 1.25 -13.63
CA GLU A 39 7.49 0.91 -13.99
C GLU A 39 6.43 1.60 -13.12
N ARG A 40 6.81 2.04 -11.91
CA ARG A 40 5.89 2.62 -10.94
C ARG A 40 6.18 4.10 -10.64
N ALA A 41 7.28 4.64 -11.15
CA ALA A 41 7.70 6.01 -10.86
C ALA A 41 6.68 7.07 -11.33
N ASP A 42 5.98 6.84 -12.44
CA ASP A 42 4.91 7.73 -12.91
C ASP A 42 3.59 7.55 -12.14
N LEU A 43 3.33 6.33 -11.67
CA LEU A 43 2.04 5.95 -11.09
C LEU A 43 1.96 6.23 -9.59
N VAL A 44 3.10 6.18 -8.90
CA VAL A 44 3.14 6.26 -7.43
C VAL A 44 2.63 7.60 -6.90
N VAL A 45 2.78 8.70 -7.65
CA VAL A 45 2.25 10.03 -7.29
C VAL A 45 0.72 10.02 -7.20
N ALA A 46 0.05 9.34 -8.13
CA ALA A 46 -1.40 9.15 -8.07
C ALA A 46 -1.80 8.31 -6.84
N GLY A 47 -0.98 7.30 -6.50
CA GLY A 47 -1.16 6.52 -5.27
C GLY A 47 -1.04 7.36 -4.00
N CYS A 48 -0.09 8.29 -3.95
CA CYS A 48 0.05 9.26 -2.85
C CYS A 48 -1.22 10.10 -2.68
N ALA A 49 -1.79 10.61 -3.77
CA ALA A 49 -3.00 11.43 -3.74
C ALA A 49 -4.24 10.63 -3.29
N ILE A 50 -4.40 9.40 -3.77
CA ILE A 50 -5.49 8.51 -3.35
C ILE A 50 -5.39 8.20 -1.85
N LEU A 51 -4.18 7.91 -1.37
CA LEU A 51 -3.95 7.63 0.04
C LEU A 51 -4.31 8.83 0.91
N GLU A 52 -3.88 10.03 0.52
CA GLU A 52 -4.19 11.26 1.25
C GLU A 52 -5.71 11.49 1.35
N ALA A 53 -6.42 11.36 0.22
CA ALA A 53 -7.88 11.50 0.20
C ALA A 53 -8.58 10.48 1.11
N ILE A 54 -8.10 9.24 1.17
CA ILE A 54 -8.65 8.22 2.08
C ILE A 54 -8.43 8.61 3.54
N ILE A 55 -7.23 9.11 3.87
CA ILE A 55 -6.87 9.53 5.23
C ILE A 55 -7.72 10.73 5.67
N GLU A 56 -7.95 11.70 4.78
CA GLU A 56 -8.82 12.86 5.05
C GLU A 56 -10.26 12.45 5.36
N ILE A 57 -10.79 11.47 4.64
CA ILE A 57 -12.16 10.96 4.84
C ILE A 57 -12.25 10.11 6.11
N TRP A 58 -11.19 9.38 6.46
CA TRP A 58 -11.19 8.42 7.55
C TRP A 58 -10.07 8.71 8.56
N PRO A 59 -10.36 9.44 9.67
CA PRO A 59 -9.35 9.91 10.61
C PRO A 59 -8.88 8.81 11.58
N ALA A 60 -8.24 7.78 11.04
CA ALA A 60 -7.59 6.73 11.81
C ALA A 60 -6.24 7.20 12.39
N LYS A 61 -5.79 6.58 13.47
CA LYS A 61 -4.45 6.87 14.05
C LYS A 61 -3.33 6.05 13.42
N ASN A 62 -3.67 4.86 12.93
CA ASN A 62 -2.73 3.92 12.35
C ASN A 62 -3.29 3.35 11.05
N LEU A 63 -2.40 3.06 10.11
CA LEU A 63 -2.66 2.36 8.86
C LEU A 63 -2.09 0.95 8.93
N GLY A 64 -2.90 -0.05 8.62
CA GLY A 64 -2.46 -1.44 8.51
C GLY A 64 -1.96 -1.74 7.10
N VAL A 65 -0.81 -2.40 6.99
CA VAL A 65 -0.27 -2.90 5.72
C VAL A 65 -0.63 -4.38 5.58
N ALA A 66 -1.25 -4.74 4.47
CA ALA A 66 -1.57 -6.12 4.13
C ALA A 66 -0.96 -6.48 2.78
N ASP A 67 -0.23 -7.59 2.73
CA ASP A 67 0.27 -8.19 1.49
C ASP A 67 -0.68 -9.29 0.95
N ARG A 68 -1.93 -9.27 1.44
CA ARG A 68 -3.02 -10.15 1.05
C ARG A 68 -4.06 -9.33 0.30
N GLY A 69 -4.14 -9.51 -1.00
CA GLY A 69 -5.03 -8.75 -1.88
C GLY A 69 -6.19 -9.59 -2.42
N ILE A 70 -6.68 -9.19 -3.60
CA ILE A 70 -7.84 -9.79 -4.24
C ILE A 70 -7.63 -11.27 -4.56
N ARG A 71 -6.40 -11.67 -4.93
CA ARG A 71 -6.09 -13.08 -5.24
C ARG A 71 -6.30 -13.97 -4.03
N GLU A 72 -5.81 -13.55 -2.87
CA GLU A 72 -5.99 -14.25 -1.61
C GLU A 72 -7.48 -14.27 -1.20
N GLY A 73 -8.21 -13.18 -1.45
CA GLY A 73 -9.67 -13.12 -1.26
C GLY A 73 -10.43 -14.14 -2.11
N ILE A 74 -10.18 -14.17 -3.43
CA ILE A 74 -10.81 -15.11 -4.36
C ILE A 74 -10.50 -16.55 -3.97
N LEU A 75 -9.24 -16.85 -3.63
CA LEU A 75 -8.85 -18.19 -3.21
C LEU A 75 -9.62 -18.63 -1.96
N ARG A 76 -9.71 -17.77 -0.94
CA ARG A 76 -10.48 -18.05 0.29
C ARG A 76 -11.96 -18.28 -0.03
N SER A 77 -12.55 -17.51 -0.95
CA SER A 77 -13.93 -17.71 -1.39
C SER A 77 -14.15 -19.05 -2.10
N LEU A 78 -13.21 -19.47 -2.96
CA LEU A 78 -13.27 -20.78 -3.63
C LEU A 78 -13.13 -21.92 -2.64
N MET A 79 -12.18 -21.83 -1.70
CA MET A 79 -11.99 -22.82 -0.64
C MET A 79 -13.24 -22.96 0.24
N ALA A 80 -13.83 -21.84 0.65
CA ALA A 80 -15.05 -21.84 1.46
C ALA A 80 -16.23 -22.49 0.70
N ARG A 81 -16.36 -22.22 -0.60
CA ARG A 81 -17.38 -22.86 -1.45
C ARG A 81 -17.20 -24.39 -1.52
N ASP A 82 -15.95 -24.85 -1.54
CA ASP A 82 -15.60 -26.26 -1.67
C ASP A 82 -15.56 -26.97 -0.29
N GLY A 83 -16.07 -26.34 0.77
CA GLY A 83 -16.26 -26.94 2.10
C GLY A 83 -15.04 -26.89 3.02
N TRP A 84 -14.01 -26.11 2.68
CA TRP A 84 -12.85 -25.92 3.54
C TRP A 84 -13.17 -24.89 4.63
N THR A 85 -13.11 -25.30 5.89
CA THR A 85 -13.16 -24.39 7.05
C THR A 85 -11.76 -23.85 7.31
N LEU A 86 -11.60 -22.53 7.19
CA LEU A 86 -10.36 -21.81 7.53
C LEU A 86 -10.24 -21.58 9.04
#